data_AF-A0A7I7QRJ8-F1
#
_entry.id   AF-A0A7I7QRJ8-F1
#
_cell.length_a   1.000
_cell.length_b   1.000
_cell.length_c   1.000
_cell.angle_alpha   90.00
_cell.angle_beta   90.00
_cell.angle_gamma   90.00
#
_symmetry.space_group_name_H-M   'P 1'
#
loop_
_entity.id
_entity.type
_entity.pdbx_description
1 polymer ?
#
loop_
_entity_poly.entity_id
_entity_poly.type
_entity_poly.pdbx_seq_one_letter_code
_entity_poly.pdbx_strand_id
1 'polypeptide(L)'
;MNASGWRRGGDHYYWLTAFLAAHDLQRRTCRAVAASIFGLGAIGPILSLGVLGPGSAAGMVVMAGVSSCCVVMALLWLRPGWPSRRVSWACVVVGTVCIAASSIVVPSHSLGILGVTTYAVLGSFVVVFHSLRLLIFTWTVGAGALAYLAVRLAEDDVSMAVATVLLIVLVNVFAVFACRMVVRLIANDTPYGDLEPVTGLPGRHAFFERVSGLIGARTRDDDRQLVVVVVNLDGYSLMVDVRGRAEADGARVGVARALRETARRDAVIAHPGDAEFWVADLFTTRDPHPLAERIRGAVANSRSGLTASVGVVCTPLEPLAAVPTDDVVEELLNIAISAMFEARRAGGNQTRDAIDPALTVLAPPRED
;
A
#
# COMPACT_ATOMS: atom_id res chain seq x y z
N MET A 1 13.27 3.62 18.23
CA MET A 1 12.60 4.46 17.21
C MET A 1 11.54 3.63 16.51
N ASN A 2 10.26 3.96 16.71
CA ASN A 2 9.12 3.12 16.39
C ASN A 2 8.87 2.98 14.87
N ALA A 3 8.72 1.73 14.42
CA ALA A 3 8.34 1.35 13.05
C ALA A 3 6.86 1.60 12.71
N SER A 4 6.17 2.46 13.48
CA SER A 4 4.82 2.96 13.17
C SER A 4 4.83 4.20 12.27
N GLY A 5 6.02 4.67 11.85
CA GLY A 5 6.20 5.85 11.00
C GLY A 5 5.87 5.64 9.51
N TRP A 6 5.96 4.43 8.98
CA TRP A 6 5.67 4.17 7.56
C TRP A 6 4.17 4.22 7.23
N ARG A 7 3.29 4.05 8.24
CA ARG A 7 1.83 4.14 8.08
C ARG A 7 1.27 5.56 8.27
N ARG A 8 2.11 6.57 8.55
CA ARG A 8 1.65 7.95 8.78
C ARG A 8 2.31 8.93 7.81
N GLY A 9 1.69 9.10 6.64
CA GLY A 9 1.85 10.31 5.81
C GLY A 9 2.87 10.27 4.68
N GLY A 10 3.39 9.08 4.33
CA GLY A 10 4.26 8.89 3.17
C GLY A 10 3.52 9.08 1.85
N ASP A 11 4.16 9.78 0.92
CA ASP A 11 3.73 9.98 -0.46
C ASP A 11 3.76 8.64 -1.24
N HIS A 12 2.69 8.28 -1.98
CA HIS A 12 2.54 6.99 -2.69
C HIS A 12 3.33 6.91 -4.01
N TYR A 13 4.07 7.96 -4.37
CA TYR A 13 4.72 8.08 -5.68
C TYR A 13 5.47 6.82 -6.11
N TYR A 14 6.47 6.38 -5.35
CA TYR A 14 7.34 5.29 -5.80
C TYR A 14 6.65 3.93 -5.85
N TRP A 15 5.73 3.65 -4.91
CA TRP A 15 4.95 2.42 -4.91
C TRP A 15 4.07 2.33 -6.17
N LEU A 16 3.32 3.38 -6.48
CA LEU A 16 2.43 3.37 -7.64
C LEU A 16 3.22 3.35 -8.96
N THR A 17 4.42 3.95 -8.98
CA THR A 17 5.31 3.85 -10.15
C THR A 17 5.82 2.43 -10.39
N ALA A 18 6.15 1.69 -9.32
CA ALA A 18 6.56 0.30 -9.40
C ALA A 18 5.39 -0.59 -9.83
N PHE A 19 4.19 -0.33 -9.30
CA PHE A 19 2.97 -1.02 -9.71
C PHE A 19 2.66 -0.84 -11.20
N LEU A 20 2.75 0.39 -11.72
CA LEU A 20 2.58 0.66 -13.15
C LEU A 20 3.68 0.03 -14.01
N ALA A 21 4.91 -0.09 -13.48
CA ALA A 21 6.02 -0.75 -14.17
C ALA A 21 5.74 -2.25 -14.34
N ALA A 22 5.28 -2.89 -13.27
CA ALA A 22 5.00 -4.32 -13.24
C ALA A 22 3.88 -4.74 -14.22
N HIS A 23 3.02 -3.80 -14.62
CA HIS A 23 1.91 -4.04 -15.55
C HIS A 23 2.14 -3.42 -16.95
N ASP A 24 3.36 -2.97 -17.27
CA ASP A 24 3.70 -2.30 -18.54
C ASP A 24 2.83 -1.07 -18.88
N LEU A 25 2.23 -0.44 -17.87
CA LEU A 25 1.32 0.70 -18.04
C LEU A 25 2.03 2.05 -18.01
N GLN A 26 3.30 2.12 -17.57
CA GLN A 26 4.03 3.38 -17.39
C GLN A 26 3.97 4.30 -18.62
N ARG A 27 4.27 3.79 -19.82
CA ARG A 27 4.26 4.60 -21.06
C ARG A 27 2.87 5.09 -21.41
N ARG A 28 1.83 4.28 -21.17
CA ARG A 28 0.42 4.65 -21.42
C ARG A 28 0.00 5.76 -20.47
N THR A 29 0.32 5.62 -19.18
CA THR A 29 0.01 6.64 -18.16
C THR A 29 0.75 7.95 -18.42
N CYS A 30 2.04 7.91 -18.76
CA CYS A 30 2.79 9.12 -19.12
C CYS A 30 2.18 9.87 -20.32
N ARG A 31 1.79 9.13 -21.36
CA ARG A 31 1.11 9.70 -22.53
C ARG A 31 -0.25 10.31 -22.17
N ALA A 32 -1.03 9.63 -21.33
CA ALA A 32 -2.32 10.14 -20.87
C ALA A 32 -2.15 11.44 -20.07
N VAL A 33 -1.21 11.49 -19.12
CA VAL A 33 -0.93 12.70 -18.33
C VAL A 33 -0.43 13.84 -19.22
N ALA A 34 0.49 13.56 -20.14
CA ALA A 34 0.98 14.56 -21.09
C ALA A 34 -0.14 15.10 -21.99
N ALA A 35 -1.04 14.23 -22.49
CA ALA A 35 -2.18 14.63 -23.29
C ALA A 35 -3.16 15.50 -22.50
N SER A 36 -3.44 15.17 -21.23
CA SER A 36 -4.26 16.00 -20.35
C SER A 36 -3.65 17.38 -20.12
N ILE A 37 -2.35 17.45 -19.80
CA ILE A 37 -1.64 18.73 -19.60
C ILE A 37 -1.67 19.57 -20.88
N PHE A 38 -1.39 18.96 -22.03
CA PHE A 38 -1.39 19.65 -23.32
C PHE A 38 -2.79 20.15 -23.69
N GLY A 39 -3.82 19.30 -23.54
CA GLY A 39 -5.22 19.65 -23.82
C GLY A 39 -5.71 20.82 -22.96
N LEU A 40 -5.40 20.81 -21.66
CA LEU A 40 -5.71 21.93 -20.76
C LEU A 40 -4.94 23.20 -21.16
N GLY A 41 -3.66 23.07 -21.55
CA GLY A 41 -2.83 24.19 -22.00
C GLY A 41 -3.27 24.80 -23.34
N ALA A 42 -4.04 24.08 -24.16
CA ALA A 42 -4.55 24.54 -25.44
C ALA A 42 -5.79 25.45 -25.31
N ILE A 43 -6.47 25.43 -24.16
CA ILE A 43 -7.69 26.24 -23.93
C ILE A 43 -7.40 27.74 -24.07
N GLY A 44 -6.32 28.25 -23.46
CA GLY A 44 -5.96 29.67 -23.52
C GLY A 44 -5.76 30.21 -24.95
N PRO A 45 -4.94 29.55 -25.81
CA PRO A 45 -4.75 29.93 -27.20
C PRO A 45 -6.03 29.86 -28.01
N ILE A 46 -6.86 28.82 -27.82
CA ILE A 46 -8.15 28.70 -28.49
C ILE A 46 -9.07 29.89 -28.13
N LEU A 47 -9.17 30.23 -26.84
CA LEU A 47 -9.94 31.38 -26.40
C LEU A 47 -9.38 32.70 -26.95
N SER A 48 -8.05 32.81 -27.07
CA SER A 48 -7.38 34.02 -27.56
C SER A 48 -7.60 34.28 -29.06
N LEU A 49 -8.00 33.26 -29.83
CA LEU A 49 -8.43 33.41 -31.23
C LEU A 49 -9.90 33.87 -31.33
N GLY A 50 -10.67 33.75 -30.24
CA GLY A 50 -12.08 34.11 -30.19
C GLY A 50 -12.34 35.45 -29.51
N VAL A 51 -13.60 35.91 -29.61
CA VAL A 51 -14.09 37.15 -28.99
C VAL A 51 -14.04 37.10 -27.44
N LEU A 52 -13.93 35.90 -26.88
CA LEU A 52 -13.89 35.63 -25.43
C LEU A 52 -12.45 35.56 -24.87
N GLY A 53 -11.45 35.92 -25.68
CA GLY A 53 -10.04 35.98 -25.27
C GLY A 53 -9.75 37.13 -24.28
N PRO A 54 -8.55 37.15 -23.66
CA PRO A 54 -8.16 38.21 -22.74
C PRO A 54 -8.19 39.59 -23.42
N GLY A 55 -8.93 40.54 -22.85
CA GLY A 55 -9.07 41.89 -23.41
C GLY A 55 -7.84 42.80 -23.20
N SER A 56 -6.84 42.36 -22.42
CA SER A 56 -5.66 43.15 -22.07
C SER A 56 -4.35 42.49 -22.53
N ALA A 57 -3.35 43.30 -22.86
CA ALA A 57 -2.01 42.83 -23.22
C ALA A 57 -1.37 41.97 -22.12
N ALA A 58 -1.55 42.37 -20.85
CA ALA A 58 -1.10 41.59 -19.70
C ALA A 58 -1.78 40.21 -19.64
N GLY A 59 -3.08 40.14 -19.92
CA GLY A 59 -3.82 38.87 -19.95
C GLY A 59 -3.35 37.92 -21.06
N MET A 60 -3.04 38.46 -22.24
CA MET A 60 -2.45 37.69 -23.33
C MET A 60 -1.07 37.11 -22.96
N VAL A 61 -0.23 37.90 -22.28
CA VAL A 61 1.07 37.43 -21.79
C VAL A 61 0.92 36.29 -20.78
N VAL A 62 -0.03 36.40 -19.85
CA VAL A 62 -0.31 35.34 -18.86
C VAL A 62 -0.77 34.06 -19.55
N MET A 63 -1.71 34.15 -20.51
CA MET A 63 -2.19 32.98 -21.25
C MET A 63 -1.09 32.30 -22.06
N ALA A 64 -0.26 33.09 -22.77
CA ALA A 64 0.89 32.57 -23.49
C ALA A 64 1.90 31.87 -22.54
N GLY A 65 2.14 32.45 -21.36
CA GLY A 65 2.97 31.88 -20.31
C GLY A 65 2.43 30.55 -19.79
N VAL A 66 1.13 30.49 -19.48
CA VAL A 66 0.45 29.25 -19.04
C VAL A 66 0.55 28.15 -20.09
N SER A 67 0.26 28.46 -21.36
CA SER A 67 0.40 27.49 -22.45
C SER A 67 1.83 27.00 -22.64
N SER A 68 2.80 27.90 -22.53
CA SER A 68 4.22 27.55 -22.59
C SER A 68 4.62 26.60 -21.46
N CYS A 69 4.18 26.88 -20.23
CA CYS A 69 4.38 26.00 -19.07
C CYS A 69 3.76 24.62 -19.29
N CYS A 70 2.52 24.55 -19.80
CA CYS A 70 1.85 23.29 -20.10
C CYS A 70 2.59 22.48 -21.17
N VAL A 71 3.09 23.12 -22.25
CA VAL A 71 3.90 22.45 -23.28
C VAL A 71 5.19 21.89 -22.66
N VAL A 72 5.91 22.69 -21.86
CA VAL A 72 7.14 22.22 -21.20
C VAL A 72 6.83 21.03 -20.29
N MET A 73 5.81 21.11 -19.44
CA MET A 73 5.41 20.00 -18.56
C MET A 73 5.01 18.76 -19.35
N ALA A 74 4.22 18.89 -20.43
CA ALA A 74 3.84 17.77 -21.28
C ALA A 74 5.07 17.09 -21.92
N LEU A 75 6.04 17.88 -22.41
CA LEU A 75 7.30 17.36 -22.94
C LEU A 75 8.14 16.64 -21.87
N LEU A 76 8.13 17.09 -20.61
CA LEU A 76 8.78 16.39 -19.50
C LEU A 76 8.18 14.99 -19.28
N TRP A 77 6.86 14.86 -19.43
CA TRP A 77 6.13 13.59 -19.29
C TRP A 77 6.30 12.65 -20.50
N LEU A 78 6.62 13.19 -21.68
CA LEU A 78 6.88 12.41 -22.90
C LEU A 78 8.33 11.90 -23.04
N ARG A 79 9.20 12.21 -22.07
CA ARG A 79 10.60 11.74 -22.08
C ARG A 79 10.67 10.21 -22.01
N PRO A 80 11.77 9.59 -22.49
CA PRO A 80 11.93 8.13 -22.52
C PRO A 80 11.92 7.42 -21.15
N GLY A 81 11.90 8.15 -20.03
CA GLY A 81 11.88 7.62 -18.68
C GLY A 81 10.77 8.26 -17.83
N TRP A 82 10.27 7.49 -16.86
CA TRP A 82 9.26 7.98 -15.92
C TRP A 82 9.78 9.20 -15.14
N PRO A 83 8.99 10.28 -14.98
CA PRO A 83 9.43 11.47 -14.27
C PRO A 83 9.90 11.17 -12.85
N SER A 84 10.94 11.86 -12.37
CA SER A 84 11.30 11.76 -10.96
C SER A 84 10.22 12.42 -10.09
N ARG A 85 10.14 12.00 -8.81
CA ARG A 85 9.21 12.60 -7.83
C ARG A 85 9.31 14.13 -7.77
N ARG A 86 10.52 14.68 -7.86
CA ARG A 86 10.75 16.13 -7.84
C ARG A 86 10.16 16.82 -9.07
N VAL A 87 10.28 16.21 -10.24
CA VAL A 87 9.71 16.73 -11.49
C VAL A 87 8.19 16.70 -11.43
N SER A 88 7.59 15.58 -11.02
CA SER A 88 6.13 15.49 -10.86
C SER A 88 5.58 16.49 -9.84
N TRP A 89 6.26 16.62 -8.69
CA TRP A 89 5.91 17.62 -7.68
C TRP A 89 5.97 19.05 -8.21
N ALA A 90 7.03 19.39 -8.97
CA ALA A 90 7.16 20.71 -9.59
C ALA A 90 6.05 20.96 -10.62
N CYS A 91 5.69 19.97 -11.43
CA CYS A 91 4.57 20.08 -12.36
C CYS A 91 3.25 20.36 -11.64
N VAL A 92 3.00 19.74 -10.48
CA VAL A 92 1.80 20.02 -9.68
C VAL A 92 1.80 21.45 -9.15
N VAL A 93 2.92 21.93 -8.61
CA VAL A 93 3.02 23.31 -8.08
C VAL A 93 2.82 24.34 -9.19
N VAL A 94 3.54 24.18 -10.32
CA VAL A 94 3.41 25.06 -11.48
C VAL A 94 2.00 24.99 -12.05
N GLY A 95 1.43 23.79 -12.22
CA GLY A 95 0.07 23.58 -12.69
C GLY A 95 -0.98 24.24 -11.79
N THR A 96 -0.80 24.17 -10.47
CA THR A 96 -1.68 24.81 -9.48
C THR A 96 -1.77 26.32 -9.71
N VAL A 97 -0.61 26.97 -9.93
CA VAL A 97 -0.56 28.42 -10.18
C VAL A 97 -1.10 28.76 -11.57
N CYS A 98 -0.77 27.94 -12.58
CA CYS A 98 -1.25 28.14 -13.95
C CYS A 98 -2.78 28.09 -14.05
N ILE A 99 -3.43 27.13 -13.38
CA ILE A 99 -4.90 27.03 -13.35
C ILE A 99 -5.50 28.31 -12.78
N ALA A 100 -5.08 28.74 -11.59
CA ALA A 100 -5.57 29.98 -10.97
C ALA A 100 -5.36 31.21 -11.87
N ALA A 101 -4.14 31.37 -12.42
CA ALA A 101 -3.81 32.51 -13.28
C ALA A 101 -4.67 32.53 -14.55
N SER A 102 -4.82 31.40 -15.23
CA SER A 102 -5.67 31.29 -16.42
C SER A 102 -7.14 31.56 -16.11
N SER A 103 -7.66 31.04 -15.00
CA SER A 103 -9.05 31.25 -14.58
C SER A 103 -9.38 32.70 -14.26
N ILE A 104 -8.44 33.44 -13.66
CA ILE A 104 -8.66 34.84 -13.24
C ILE A 104 -8.55 35.83 -14.41
N VAL A 105 -7.74 35.51 -15.42
CA VAL A 105 -7.45 36.41 -16.55
C VAL A 105 -8.55 36.43 -17.62
N VAL A 106 -9.40 35.41 -17.68
CA VAL A 106 -10.50 35.36 -18.66
C VAL A 106 -11.54 36.44 -18.33
N PRO A 107 -11.96 37.28 -19.29
CA PRO A 107 -12.88 38.39 -19.02
C PRO A 107 -14.27 37.95 -18.55
N SER A 108 -14.76 36.81 -19.03
CA SER A 108 -16.07 36.29 -18.63
C SER A 108 -15.97 35.47 -17.33
N HIS A 109 -16.68 35.91 -16.29
CA HIS A 109 -16.70 35.26 -14.97
C HIS A 109 -17.08 33.78 -15.03
N SER A 110 -18.07 33.42 -15.86
CA SER A 110 -18.54 32.04 -16.02
C SER A 110 -17.48 31.11 -16.62
N LEU A 111 -16.66 31.58 -17.59
CA LEU A 111 -15.57 30.77 -18.14
C LEU A 111 -14.40 30.63 -17.15
N GLY A 112 -14.09 31.68 -16.39
CA GLY A 112 -13.06 31.62 -15.36
C GLY A 112 -13.35 30.54 -14.32
N ILE A 113 -14.62 30.46 -13.91
CA ILE A 113 -15.17 29.44 -13.02
C ILE A 113 -15.05 28.03 -13.62
N LEU A 114 -15.37 27.85 -14.90
CA LEU A 114 -15.14 26.56 -15.56
C LEU A 114 -13.67 26.16 -15.50
N GLY A 115 -12.73 27.11 -15.62
CA GLY A 115 -11.31 26.84 -15.45
C GLY A 115 -10.95 26.28 -14.07
N VAL A 116 -11.63 26.72 -13.00
CA VAL A 116 -11.40 26.22 -11.62
C VAL A 116 -11.81 24.75 -11.47
N THR A 117 -12.74 24.24 -12.29
CA THR A 117 -13.09 22.80 -12.27
C THR A 117 -11.91 21.89 -12.59
N THR A 118 -10.87 22.42 -13.27
CA THR A 118 -9.62 21.72 -13.57
C THR A 118 -8.88 21.23 -12.32
N TYR A 119 -9.11 21.87 -11.16
CA TYR A 119 -8.58 21.39 -9.88
C TYR A 119 -9.07 19.98 -9.51
N ALA A 120 -10.20 19.51 -10.04
CA ALA A 120 -10.68 18.15 -9.78
C ALA A 120 -9.72 17.12 -10.41
N VAL A 121 -9.24 17.39 -11.62
CA VAL A 121 -8.27 16.55 -12.33
C VAL A 121 -6.92 16.58 -11.62
N LEU A 122 -6.43 17.79 -11.27
CA LEU A 122 -5.16 17.94 -10.57
C LEU A 122 -5.19 17.31 -9.17
N GLY A 123 -6.28 17.53 -8.42
CA GLY A 123 -6.49 16.97 -7.09
C GLY A 123 -6.54 15.45 -7.11
N SER A 124 -7.23 14.86 -8.08
CA SER A 124 -7.25 13.41 -8.31
C SER A 124 -5.84 12.86 -8.54
N PHE A 125 -5.07 13.51 -9.40
CA PHE A 125 -3.66 13.14 -9.63
C PHE A 125 -2.82 13.22 -8.34
N VAL A 126 -2.96 14.30 -7.57
CA VAL A 126 -2.20 14.50 -6.32
C VAL A 126 -2.57 13.45 -5.26
N VAL A 127 -3.83 13.07 -5.14
CA VAL A 127 -4.27 12.00 -4.21
C VAL A 127 -3.64 10.67 -4.57
N VAL A 128 -3.59 10.36 -5.87
CA VAL A 128 -3.09 9.09 -6.38
C VAL A 128 -1.57 8.99 -6.24
N PHE A 129 -0.84 10.07 -6.52
CA PHE A 129 0.62 10.04 -6.64
C PHE A 129 1.38 10.77 -5.55
N HIS A 130 0.75 11.62 -4.73
CA HIS A 130 1.45 12.59 -3.88
C HIS A 130 0.91 12.68 -2.43
N SER A 131 1.64 13.43 -1.59
CA SER A 131 1.29 13.61 -0.17
C SER A 131 0.08 14.52 0.06
N LEU A 132 -0.60 14.33 1.20
CA LEU A 132 -1.71 15.19 1.64
C LEU A 132 -1.32 16.68 1.77
N ARG A 133 -0.06 16.99 2.08
CA ARG A 133 0.42 18.38 2.19
C ARG A 133 0.34 19.11 0.85
N LEU A 134 0.68 18.41 -0.24
CA LEU A 134 0.59 18.97 -1.58
C LEU A 134 -0.87 19.16 -1.99
N LEU A 135 -1.76 18.25 -1.58
CA LEU A 135 -3.20 18.39 -1.81
C LEU A 135 -3.79 19.60 -1.07
N ILE A 136 -3.39 19.82 0.19
CA ILE A 136 -3.80 21.00 0.95
C ILE A 136 -3.37 22.26 0.21
N PHE A 137 -2.12 22.32 -0.26
CA PHE A 137 -1.64 23.45 -1.05
C PHE A 137 -2.49 23.69 -2.32
N THR A 138 -2.77 22.65 -3.12
CA THR A 138 -3.57 22.83 -4.35
C THR A 138 -4.99 23.29 -4.05
N TRP A 139 -5.60 22.76 -2.98
CA TRP A 139 -6.95 23.14 -2.55
C TRP A 139 -7.01 24.55 -1.97
N THR A 140 -5.99 24.99 -1.23
CA THR A 140 -5.94 26.37 -0.71
C THR A 140 -5.89 27.38 -1.87
N VAL A 141 -5.04 27.14 -2.87
CA VAL A 141 -4.97 28.04 -4.05
C VAL A 141 -6.27 27.99 -4.84
N GLY A 142 -6.82 26.80 -5.08
CA GLY A 142 -8.09 26.64 -5.81
C GLY A 142 -9.29 27.28 -5.09
N ALA A 143 -9.36 27.16 -3.76
CA ALA A 143 -10.39 27.81 -2.95
C ALA A 143 -10.27 29.35 -3.01
N GLY A 144 -9.06 29.89 -3.00
CA GLY A 144 -8.82 31.31 -3.17
C GLY A 144 -9.29 31.83 -4.54
N ALA A 145 -8.93 31.11 -5.62
CA ALA A 145 -9.38 31.45 -6.97
C ALA A 145 -10.90 31.34 -7.13
N LEU A 146 -11.52 30.29 -6.57
CA LEU A 146 -12.96 30.10 -6.57
C LEU A 146 -13.67 31.23 -5.81
N ALA A 147 -13.19 31.60 -4.62
CA ALA A 147 -13.78 32.66 -3.82
C ALA A 147 -13.72 34.01 -4.56
N TYR A 148 -12.57 34.33 -5.16
CA TYR A 148 -12.42 35.55 -5.97
C TYR A 148 -13.44 35.60 -7.11
N LEU A 149 -13.53 34.52 -7.90
CA LEU A 149 -14.44 34.45 -9.05
C LEU A 149 -15.91 34.39 -8.63
N ALA A 150 -16.22 33.77 -7.49
CA ALA A 150 -17.58 33.71 -6.94
C ALA A 150 -18.07 35.10 -6.51
N VAL A 151 -17.21 35.92 -5.89
CA VAL A 151 -17.55 37.31 -5.55
C VAL A 151 -17.85 38.11 -6.82
N ARG A 152 -17.04 37.94 -7.87
CA ARG A 152 -17.25 38.58 -9.16
C ARG A 152 -18.54 38.13 -9.84
N LEU A 153 -18.83 36.83 -9.82
CA LEU A 153 -20.06 36.30 -10.40
C LEU A 153 -21.31 36.76 -9.61
N ALA A 154 -21.18 36.96 -8.29
CA ALA A 154 -22.27 37.44 -7.45
C ALA A 154 -22.62 38.91 -7.70
N GLU A 155 -21.72 39.70 -8.32
CA GLU A 155 -22.04 41.05 -8.82
C GLU A 155 -23.09 40.98 -9.95
N ASP A 156 -23.08 39.90 -10.74
CA ASP A 156 -24.03 39.65 -11.83
C ASP A 156 -25.30 38.91 -11.35
N ASP A 157 -25.12 37.77 -10.65
CA ASP A 157 -26.20 36.94 -10.11
C ASP A 157 -25.72 36.09 -8.92
N VAL A 158 -26.23 36.41 -7.73
CA VAL A 158 -25.93 35.71 -6.47
C VAL A 158 -26.35 34.24 -6.51
N SER A 159 -27.51 33.92 -7.11
CA SER A 159 -28.03 32.55 -7.16
C SER A 159 -27.14 31.67 -8.02
N MET A 160 -26.73 32.19 -9.19
CA MET A 160 -25.78 31.51 -10.07
C MET A 160 -24.42 31.31 -9.37
N ALA A 161 -23.92 32.32 -8.65
CA ALA A 161 -22.67 32.20 -7.90
C ALA A 161 -22.72 31.10 -6.83
N VAL A 162 -23.78 31.06 -6.01
CA VAL A 162 -23.96 30.05 -4.96
C VAL A 162 -24.08 28.64 -5.55
N ALA A 163 -24.93 28.46 -6.57
CA ALA A 163 -25.13 27.16 -7.21
C ALA A 163 -23.83 26.62 -7.82
N THR A 164 -23.04 27.50 -8.42
CA THR A 164 -21.77 27.16 -9.07
C THR A 164 -20.69 26.81 -8.06
N VAL A 165 -20.56 27.57 -6.97
CA VAL A 165 -19.63 27.24 -5.88
C VAL A 165 -19.94 25.88 -5.29
N LEU A 166 -21.22 25.59 -5.01
CA LEU A 166 -21.65 24.30 -4.48
C LEU A 166 -21.27 23.15 -5.42
N LEU A 167 -21.54 23.31 -6.72
CA LEU A 167 -21.21 22.30 -7.74
C LEU A 167 -19.70 22.05 -7.81
N ILE A 168 -18.88 23.11 -7.84
CA ILE A 168 -17.41 22.97 -7.94
C ILE A 168 -16.84 22.29 -6.69
N VAL A 169 -17.30 22.69 -5.50
CA VAL A 169 -16.89 22.07 -4.24
C VAL A 169 -17.27 20.59 -4.25
N LEU A 170 -18.50 20.25 -4.62
CA LEU A 170 -18.97 18.87 -4.66
C LEU A 170 -18.16 18.00 -5.63
N VAL A 171 -17.93 18.48 -6.85
CA VAL A 171 -17.15 17.76 -7.88
C VAL A 171 -15.72 17.52 -7.41
N ASN A 172 -15.05 18.53 -6.84
CA ASN A 172 -13.67 18.41 -6.36
C ASN A 172 -13.55 17.46 -5.17
N VAL A 173 -14.45 17.60 -4.18
CA VAL A 173 -14.48 16.75 -2.99
C VAL A 173 -14.77 15.30 -3.38
N PHE A 174 -15.77 15.08 -4.24
CA PHE A 174 -16.15 13.74 -4.69
C PHE A 174 -15.03 13.07 -5.51
N ALA A 175 -14.40 13.78 -6.44
CA ALA A 175 -13.29 13.24 -7.24
C ALA A 175 -12.13 12.78 -6.35
N VAL A 176 -11.72 13.62 -5.40
CA VAL A 176 -10.67 13.27 -4.42
C VAL A 176 -11.09 12.11 -3.52
N PHE A 177 -12.34 12.09 -3.05
CA PHE A 177 -12.88 10.99 -2.26
C PHE A 177 -12.86 9.66 -3.03
N ALA A 178 -13.38 9.65 -4.25
CA ALA A 178 -13.44 8.47 -5.12
C ALA A 178 -12.02 7.92 -5.40
N CYS A 179 -11.08 8.78 -5.80
CA CYS A 179 -9.70 8.37 -6.02
C CYS A 179 -9.05 7.83 -4.73
N ARG A 180 -9.29 8.48 -3.58
CA ARG A 180 -8.74 8.02 -2.30
C ARG A 180 -9.32 6.68 -1.87
N MET A 181 -10.59 6.43 -2.16
CA MET A 181 -11.24 5.15 -1.91
C MET A 181 -10.63 4.06 -2.78
N VAL A 182 -10.48 4.30 -4.09
CA VAL A 182 -9.84 3.35 -5.02
C VAL A 182 -8.40 3.04 -4.61
N VAL A 183 -7.58 4.06 -4.30
CA VAL A 183 -6.20 3.84 -3.86
C VAL A 183 -6.14 3.02 -2.57
N ARG A 184 -7.06 3.26 -1.61
CA ARG A 184 -7.12 2.47 -0.38
C ARG A 184 -7.51 1.02 -0.62
N LEU A 185 -8.45 0.77 -1.53
CA LEU A 185 -8.84 -0.59 -1.92
C LEU A 185 -7.65 -1.30 -2.56
N ILE A 186 -7.01 -0.68 -3.56
CA ILE A 186 -5.85 -1.28 -4.25
C ILE A 186 -4.64 -1.46 -3.32
N ALA A 187 -4.37 -0.49 -2.43
CA ALA A 187 -3.23 -0.58 -1.51
C ALA A 187 -3.43 -1.69 -0.45
N ASN A 188 -4.68 -2.01 -0.10
CA ASN A 188 -4.99 -3.14 0.74
C ASN A 188 -4.86 -4.48 -0.01
N ASP A 189 -4.97 -4.48 -1.35
CA ASP A 189 -4.91 -5.67 -2.21
C ASP A 189 -3.54 -5.93 -2.87
N THR A 190 -2.49 -5.12 -2.61
CA THR A 190 -1.18 -5.31 -3.29
C THR A 190 -0.21 -6.28 -2.59
N PRO A 191 0.23 -7.36 -3.27
CA PRO A 191 1.11 -8.41 -2.71
C PRO A 191 2.60 -8.03 -2.59
N TYR A 192 2.98 -6.74 -2.67
CA TYR A 192 4.35 -6.28 -2.42
C TYR A 192 4.56 -5.80 -0.97
N GLY A 193 3.48 -5.64 -0.20
CA GLY A 193 3.54 -5.51 1.27
C GLY A 193 3.81 -6.84 1.98
N ASP A 194 3.87 -7.92 1.22
CA ASP A 194 3.97 -9.28 1.71
C ASP A 194 5.38 -9.81 1.87
N LEU A 195 6.43 -9.05 1.55
CA LEU A 195 7.79 -9.46 1.90
C LEU A 195 8.33 -8.56 2.99
N GLU A 196 8.81 -9.16 4.07
CA GLU A 196 9.48 -8.42 5.12
C GLU A 196 10.85 -7.95 4.60
N PRO A 197 11.16 -6.64 4.67
CA PRO A 197 12.27 -6.04 3.94
C PRO A 197 13.67 -6.49 4.38
N VAL A 198 13.83 -7.00 5.60
CA VAL A 198 15.14 -7.43 6.12
C VAL A 198 15.43 -8.88 5.70
N THR A 199 14.48 -9.77 5.93
CA THR A 199 14.62 -11.22 5.71
C THR A 199 14.24 -11.65 4.28
N GLY A 200 13.45 -10.83 3.59
CA GLY A 200 12.84 -11.13 2.30
C GLY A 200 11.85 -12.29 2.36
N LEU A 201 11.39 -12.69 3.55
CA LEU A 201 10.36 -13.72 3.74
C LEU A 201 8.95 -13.14 3.61
N PRO A 202 7.96 -13.96 3.23
CA PRO A 202 6.54 -13.63 3.35
C PRO A 202 6.19 -12.98 4.70
N GLY A 203 5.35 -11.95 4.71
CA GLY A 203 4.77 -11.35 5.90
C GLY A 203 3.50 -12.09 6.33
N ARG A 204 2.77 -11.52 7.29
CA ARG A 204 1.55 -12.14 7.83
C ARG A 204 0.50 -12.43 6.76
N HIS A 205 0.22 -11.49 5.85
CA HIS A 205 -0.87 -11.65 4.88
C HIS A 205 -0.56 -12.74 3.83
N ALA A 206 0.61 -12.70 3.17
CA ALA A 206 1.04 -13.80 2.30
C ALA A 206 1.17 -15.17 2.98
N PHE A 207 1.40 -15.23 4.30
CA PHE A 207 1.32 -16.50 5.01
C PHE A 207 -0.09 -17.07 4.98
N PHE A 208 -1.10 -16.26 5.35
CA PHE A 208 -2.50 -16.65 5.33
C PHE A 208 -2.94 -17.10 3.94
N GLU A 209 -2.62 -16.33 2.89
CA GLU A 209 -2.96 -16.67 1.51
C GLU A 209 -2.37 -18.02 1.09
N ARG A 210 -1.07 -18.24 1.37
CA ARG A 210 -0.39 -19.49 0.98
C ARG A 210 -0.88 -20.70 1.75
N VAL A 211 -1.17 -20.55 3.04
CA VAL A 211 -1.73 -21.65 3.85
C VAL A 211 -3.17 -21.96 3.44
N SER A 212 -3.98 -20.94 3.14
CA SER A 212 -5.31 -21.11 2.52
C SER A 212 -5.20 -21.90 1.21
N GLY A 213 -4.16 -21.65 0.40
CA GLY A 213 -3.85 -22.45 -0.78
C GLY A 213 -3.51 -23.91 -0.47
N LEU A 214 -2.77 -24.19 0.61
CA LEU A 214 -2.47 -25.56 1.07
C LEU A 214 -3.73 -26.30 1.53
N ILE A 215 -4.64 -25.62 2.23
CA ILE A 215 -5.92 -26.19 2.70
C ILE A 215 -6.86 -26.45 1.50
N GLY A 216 -6.94 -25.52 0.55
CA GLY A 216 -7.80 -25.63 -0.63
C GLY A 216 -7.29 -26.61 -1.70
N ALA A 217 -6.01 -26.97 -1.68
CA ALA A 217 -5.41 -27.89 -2.64
C ALA A 217 -5.89 -29.33 -2.43
N ARG A 218 -7.06 -29.66 -3.02
CA ARG A 218 -7.61 -31.02 -3.08
C ARG A 218 -6.57 -31.98 -3.66
N THR A 219 -6.04 -32.84 -2.82
CA THR A 219 -5.17 -33.95 -3.23
C THR A 219 -5.89 -35.24 -2.85
N ARG A 220 -5.70 -36.31 -3.62
CA ARG A 220 -6.41 -37.60 -3.47
C ARG A 220 -6.10 -38.37 -2.18
N ASP A 221 -5.24 -37.83 -1.31
CA ASP A 221 -4.87 -38.40 -0.01
C ASP A 221 -5.53 -37.59 1.11
N ASP A 222 -6.66 -38.07 1.62
CA ASP A 222 -7.35 -37.51 2.80
C ASP A 222 -6.55 -37.67 4.11
N ASP A 223 -5.48 -38.49 4.10
CA ASP A 223 -4.67 -38.78 5.30
C ASP A 223 -3.57 -37.75 5.59
N ARG A 224 -3.62 -36.54 5.00
CA ARG A 224 -2.60 -35.51 5.26
C ARG A 224 -2.91 -34.68 6.52
N GLN A 225 -1.83 -34.24 7.14
CA GLN A 225 -1.80 -33.39 8.32
C GLN A 225 -1.25 -32.02 7.95
N LEU A 226 -1.96 -30.96 8.34
CA LEU A 226 -1.44 -29.60 8.32
C LEU A 226 -0.63 -29.37 9.59
N VAL A 227 0.65 -29.03 9.43
CA VAL A 227 1.52 -28.68 10.54
C VAL A 227 1.85 -27.19 10.47
N VAL A 228 1.47 -26.45 11.52
CA VAL A 228 1.77 -25.03 11.70
C VAL A 228 2.75 -24.87 12.85
N VAL A 229 3.85 -24.17 12.61
CA VAL A 229 4.95 -23.97 13.56
C VAL A 229 5.15 -22.48 13.77
N VAL A 230 5.20 -22.08 15.04
CA VAL A 230 5.57 -20.73 15.47
C VAL A 230 6.91 -20.80 16.17
N VAL A 231 7.86 -20.01 15.68
CA VAL A 231 9.24 -19.94 16.17
C VAL A 231 9.46 -18.55 16.74
N ASN A 232 9.89 -18.44 17.99
CA ASN A 232 10.29 -17.16 18.56
C ASN A 232 11.74 -17.22 19.04
N LEU A 233 12.55 -16.23 18.62
CA LEU A 233 13.96 -16.16 18.97
C LEU A 233 14.15 -15.77 20.44
N ASP A 234 14.85 -16.61 21.19
CA ASP A 234 15.17 -16.38 22.59
C ASP A 234 16.27 -15.32 22.72
N GLY A 235 16.08 -14.34 23.60
CA GLY A 235 17.08 -13.29 23.83
C GLY A 235 17.24 -12.27 22.69
N TYR A 236 16.36 -12.29 21.68
CA TYR A 236 16.44 -11.33 20.56
C TYR A 236 16.35 -9.86 21.02
N SER A 237 15.44 -9.54 21.95
CA SER A 237 15.34 -8.20 22.52
C SER A 237 16.63 -7.77 23.21
N LEU A 238 17.22 -8.66 24.01
CA LEU A 238 18.51 -8.42 24.66
C LEU A 238 19.64 -8.19 23.65
N MET A 239 19.64 -8.93 22.54
CA MET A 239 20.60 -8.70 21.45
C MET A 239 20.41 -7.33 20.80
N VAL A 240 19.16 -6.89 20.57
CA VAL A 240 18.88 -5.54 20.07
C VAL A 240 19.41 -4.49 21.04
N ASP A 241 19.22 -4.68 22.34
CA ASP A 241 19.63 -3.74 23.38
C ASP A 241 21.15 -3.67 23.54
N VAL A 242 21.85 -4.81 23.45
CA VAL A 242 23.31 -4.91 23.69
C VAL A 242 24.14 -4.66 22.43
N ARG A 243 23.71 -5.20 21.28
CA ARG A 243 24.48 -5.21 20.03
C ARG A 243 23.93 -4.28 18.95
N GLY A 244 22.76 -3.71 19.19
CA GLY A 244 22.12 -2.79 18.27
C GLY A 244 21.35 -3.49 17.14
N ARG A 245 20.50 -2.68 16.49
CA ARG A 245 19.51 -3.18 15.54
C ARG A 245 20.11 -3.84 14.30
N ALA A 246 21.23 -3.31 13.79
CA ALA A 246 21.85 -3.84 12.58
C ALA A 246 22.36 -5.28 12.75
N GLU A 247 22.94 -5.61 13.91
CA GLU A 247 23.41 -6.97 14.19
C GLU A 247 22.23 -7.93 14.43
N ALA A 248 21.20 -7.47 15.14
CA ALA A 248 19.97 -8.23 15.36
C ALA A 248 19.23 -8.52 14.04
N ASP A 249 19.19 -7.55 13.12
CA ASP A 249 18.64 -7.75 11.77
C ASP A 249 19.49 -8.75 10.98
N GLY A 250 20.82 -8.73 11.12
CA GLY A 250 21.71 -9.75 10.57
C GLY A 250 21.42 -11.15 11.11
N ALA A 251 21.14 -11.28 12.41
CA ALA A 251 20.72 -12.52 13.04
C ALA A 251 19.39 -13.04 12.45
N ARG A 252 18.40 -12.17 12.23
CA ARG A 252 17.14 -12.52 11.56
C ARG A 252 17.36 -13.02 10.14
N VAL A 253 18.24 -12.38 9.37
CA VAL A 253 18.60 -12.85 8.02
C VAL A 253 19.25 -14.23 8.08
N GLY A 254 20.14 -14.46 9.05
CA GLY A 254 20.78 -15.76 9.27
C GLY A 254 19.77 -16.87 9.59
N VAL A 255 18.80 -16.58 10.47
CA VAL A 255 17.73 -17.51 10.81
C VAL A 255 16.82 -17.77 9.62
N ALA A 256 16.36 -16.72 8.91
CA ALA A 256 15.52 -16.84 7.73
C ALA A 256 16.15 -17.76 6.68
N ARG A 257 17.47 -17.65 6.48
CA ARG A 257 18.23 -18.53 5.60
C ARG A 257 18.27 -19.97 6.11
N ALA A 258 18.57 -20.19 7.39
CA ALA A 258 18.61 -21.52 7.98
C ALA A 258 17.25 -22.24 7.88
N LEU A 259 16.15 -21.51 8.11
CA LEU A 259 14.79 -22.04 7.95
C LEU A 259 14.49 -22.43 6.49
N ARG A 260 14.85 -21.58 5.52
CA ARG A 260 14.69 -21.89 4.09
C ARG A 260 15.48 -23.12 3.64
N GLU A 261 16.71 -23.27 4.13
CA GLU A 261 17.56 -24.43 3.80
C GLU A 261 17.06 -25.73 4.46
N THR A 262 16.30 -25.61 5.55
CA THR A 262 15.78 -26.73 6.34
C THR A 262 14.39 -27.20 5.93
N ALA A 263 13.56 -26.28 5.42
CA ALA A 263 12.19 -26.57 5.04
C ALA A 263 12.11 -27.27 3.68
N ARG A 264 11.02 -28.00 3.46
CA ARG A 264 10.73 -28.62 2.17
C ARG A 264 10.36 -27.55 1.15
N ARG A 265 10.44 -27.90 -0.15
CA ARG A 265 10.16 -26.97 -1.26
C ARG A 265 8.77 -26.34 -1.19
N ASP A 266 7.79 -27.08 -0.69
CA ASP A 266 6.39 -26.66 -0.64
C ASP A 266 5.98 -26.08 0.73
N ALA A 267 6.91 -26.04 1.69
CA ALA A 267 6.67 -25.43 2.98
C ALA A 267 6.57 -23.90 2.85
N VAL A 268 5.57 -23.33 3.50
CA VAL A 268 5.37 -21.88 3.58
C VAL A 268 6.14 -21.37 4.78
N ILE A 269 7.09 -20.46 4.57
CA ILE A 269 7.83 -19.79 5.65
C ILE A 269 7.48 -18.31 5.60
N ALA A 270 7.18 -17.71 6.75
CA ALA A 270 6.92 -16.30 6.88
C ALA A 270 7.63 -15.68 8.09
N HIS A 271 7.79 -14.36 8.04
CA HIS A 271 8.29 -13.53 9.10
C HIS A 271 7.31 -12.37 9.34
N PRO A 272 6.31 -12.55 10.22
CA PRO A 272 5.30 -11.52 10.50
C PRO A 272 5.88 -10.24 11.11
N GLY A 273 7.02 -10.35 11.82
CA GLY A 273 7.73 -9.24 12.44
C GLY A 273 8.53 -9.65 13.68
N ASP A 274 9.28 -8.68 14.21
CA ASP A 274 10.06 -8.78 15.45
C ASP A 274 11.00 -10.01 15.50
N ALA A 275 10.78 -10.90 16.46
CA ALA A 275 11.59 -12.09 16.74
C ALA A 275 10.92 -13.38 16.27
N GLU A 276 9.84 -13.29 15.49
CA GLU A 276 8.91 -14.41 15.25
C GLU A 276 8.95 -14.88 13.80
N PHE A 277 8.95 -16.20 13.58
CA PHE A 277 8.83 -16.83 12.27
C PHE A 277 7.73 -17.87 12.28
N TRP A 278 7.01 -17.99 11.17
CA TRP A 278 5.97 -18.99 10.99
C TRP A 278 6.36 -19.95 9.89
N VAL A 279 6.05 -21.23 10.09
CA VAL A 279 6.21 -22.27 9.08
C VAL A 279 4.92 -23.06 8.98
N ALA A 280 4.45 -23.35 7.78
CA ALA A 280 3.36 -24.28 7.53
C ALA A 280 3.77 -25.30 6.45
N ASP A 281 3.47 -26.57 6.68
CA ASP A 281 3.82 -27.65 5.77
C ASP A 281 2.80 -28.79 5.89
N LEU A 282 2.76 -29.66 4.89
CA LEU A 282 1.86 -30.81 4.82
C LEU A 282 2.63 -32.12 5.01
N PHE A 283 2.17 -32.96 5.93
CA PHE A 283 2.76 -34.26 6.22
C PHE A 283 1.73 -35.38 6.06
N THR A 284 2.21 -36.61 5.93
CA THR A 284 1.39 -37.83 6.02
C THR A 284 1.44 -38.46 7.42
N THR A 285 2.30 -37.92 8.30
CA THR A 285 2.45 -38.37 9.68
C THR A 285 1.79 -37.38 10.63
N ARG A 286 1.21 -37.91 11.72
CA ARG A 286 0.67 -37.13 12.84
C ARG A 286 1.74 -36.68 13.84
N ASP A 287 3.00 -37.08 13.64
CA ASP A 287 4.11 -36.69 14.51
C ASP A 287 4.83 -35.44 13.97
N PRO A 288 4.60 -34.25 14.56
CA PRO A 288 5.29 -33.03 14.16
C PRO A 288 6.70 -32.90 14.77
N HIS A 289 7.06 -33.75 15.74
CA HIS A 289 8.28 -33.61 16.55
C HIS A 289 9.56 -33.56 15.70
N PRO A 290 9.74 -34.38 14.64
CA PRO A 290 10.93 -34.31 13.80
C PRO A 290 11.09 -32.97 13.06
N LEU A 291 9.99 -32.34 12.62
CA LEU A 291 10.04 -31.01 12.00
C LEU A 291 10.38 -29.96 13.05
N ALA A 292 9.70 -30.00 14.20
CA ALA A 292 9.88 -29.06 15.30
C ALA A 292 11.35 -29.00 15.73
N GLU A 293 11.94 -30.17 15.96
CA GLU A 293 13.31 -30.32 16.41
C GLU A 293 14.32 -29.93 15.32
N ARG A 294 14.02 -30.23 14.06
CA ARG A 294 14.84 -29.81 12.92
C ARG A 294 14.85 -28.29 12.77
N ILE A 295 13.70 -27.63 12.93
CA ILE A 295 13.59 -26.16 12.93
C ILE A 295 14.36 -25.56 14.11
N ARG A 296 14.15 -26.07 15.33
CA ARG A 296 14.86 -25.61 16.53
C ARG A 296 16.37 -25.74 16.37
N GLY A 297 16.83 -26.90 15.89
CA GLY A 297 18.23 -27.18 15.60
C GLY A 297 18.81 -26.26 14.51
N ALA A 298 18.04 -25.96 13.46
CA ALA A 298 18.47 -25.03 12.41
C ALA A 298 18.68 -23.61 12.94
N VAL A 299 17.83 -23.14 13.85
CA VAL A 299 18.01 -21.83 14.52
C VAL A 299 19.26 -21.87 15.41
N ALA A 300 19.37 -22.87 16.29
CA ALA A 300 20.49 -22.99 17.23
C ALA A 300 21.86 -23.11 16.54
N ASN A 301 21.91 -23.76 15.37
CA ASN A 301 23.13 -23.91 14.56
C ASN A 301 23.36 -22.74 13.58
N SER A 302 22.44 -21.79 13.50
CA SER A 302 22.62 -20.62 12.63
C SER A 302 23.70 -19.68 13.19
N ARG A 303 24.29 -18.87 12.31
CA ARG A 303 25.30 -17.86 12.70
C ARG A 303 24.75 -16.73 13.59
N SER A 304 23.46 -16.75 13.90
CA SER A 304 22.83 -15.75 14.78
C SER A 304 23.31 -15.85 16.22
N GLY A 305 23.70 -17.05 16.68
CA GLY A 305 23.99 -17.31 18.10
C GLY A 305 22.75 -17.24 19.00
N LEU A 306 21.55 -17.28 18.43
CA LEU A 306 20.27 -17.31 19.15
C LEU A 306 19.72 -18.73 19.18
N THR A 307 18.95 -19.04 20.21
CA THR A 307 18.09 -20.23 20.25
C THR A 307 16.64 -19.83 19.96
N ALA A 308 15.75 -20.81 19.83
CA ALA A 308 14.34 -20.56 19.66
C ALA A 308 13.46 -21.41 20.56
N SER A 309 12.39 -20.78 21.03
CA SER A 309 11.21 -21.45 21.56
C SER A 309 10.26 -21.75 20.40
N VAL A 310 9.82 -23.00 20.28
CA VAL A 310 9.02 -23.46 19.14
C VAL A 310 7.70 -24.05 19.63
N GLY A 311 6.59 -23.56 19.10
CA GLY A 311 5.27 -24.12 19.30
C GLY A 311 4.75 -24.72 18.00
N VAL A 312 4.15 -25.90 18.08
CA VAL A 312 3.69 -26.64 16.91
C VAL A 312 2.27 -27.12 17.08
N VAL A 313 1.49 -27.02 16.01
CA VAL A 313 0.16 -27.62 15.91
C VAL A 313 0.16 -28.56 14.73
N CYS A 314 -0.34 -29.78 14.94
CA CYS A 314 -0.60 -30.78 13.91
C CYS A 314 -2.08 -31.11 13.93
N THR A 315 -2.76 -31.02 12.79
CA THR A 315 -4.20 -31.29 12.68
C THR A 315 -4.53 -31.95 11.33
N PRO A 316 -5.60 -32.77 11.23
CA PRO A 316 -5.98 -33.39 9.98
C PRO A 316 -6.43 -32.32 8.97
N LEU A 317 -6.02 -32.47 7.71
CA LEU A 317 -6.31 -31.48 6.67
C LEU A 317 -7.78 -31.49 6.20
N GLU A 318 -8.37 -32.68 6.12
CA GLU A 318 -9.71 -32.89 5.52
C GLU A 318 -10.81 -32.02 6.18
N PRO A 319 -10.97 -31.96 7.52
CA PRO A 319 -12.04 -31.18 8.14
C PRO A 319 -11.89 -29.67 7.92
N LEU A 320 -10.67 -29.19 7.70
CA LEU A 320 -10.38 -27.75 7.56
C LEU A 320 -10.93 -27.15 6.27
N ALA A 321 -11.07 -27.96 5.22
CA ALA A 321 -11.54 -27.50 3.92
C ALA A 321 -13.04 -27.11 3.91
N ALA A 322 -13.79 -27.47 4.95
CA ALA A 322 -15.22 -27.19 5.08
C ALA A 322 -15.55 -25.84 5.73
N VAL A 323 -14.55 -25.09 6.19
CA VAL A 323 -14.69 -23.88 7.01
C VAL A 323 -13.87 -22.73 6.40
N PRO A 324 -14.22 -21.44 6.64
CA PRO A 324 -13.40 -20.32 6.19
C PRO A 324 -11.92 -20.47 6.61
N THR A 325 -11.02 -20.45 5.63
CA THR A 325 -9.61 -20.78 5.87
C THR A 325 -8.88 -19.75 6.73
N ASP A 326 -9.26 -18.48 6.67
CA ASP A 326 -8.64 -17.44 7.50
C ASP A 326 -8.89 -17.67 9.00
N ASP A 327 -10.12 -18.04 9.38
CA ASP A 327 -10.48 -18.34 10.77
C ASP A 327 -9.72 -19.58 11.29
N VAL A 328 -9.58 -20.61 10.43
CA VAL A 328 -8.78 -21.81 10.72
C VAL A 328 -7.31 -21.46 10.94
N VAL A 329 -6.70 -20.69 10.03
CA VAL A 329 -5.29 -20.32 10.13
C VAL A 329 -5.03 -19.48 11.38
N GLU A 330 -5.94 -18.56 11.71
CA GLU A 330 -5.85 -17.75 12.93
C GLU A 330 -5.95 -18.60 14.20
N GLU A 331 -6.88 -19.54 14.26
CA GLU A 331 -7.01 -20.45 15.41
C GLU A 331 -5.77 -21.34 15.58
N LEU A 332 -5.26 -21.95 14.48
CA LEU A 332 -4.05 -22.77 14.52
C LEU A 332 -2.82 -21.98 14.97
N LEU A 333 -2.67 -20.72 14.50
CA LEU A 333 -1.60 -19.84 14.95
C LEU A 333 -1.72 -19.51 16.45
N ASN A 334 -2.92 -19.25 16.96
CA ASN A 334 -3.12 -18.95 18.38
C ASN A 334 -2.74 -20.14 19.28
N ILE A 335 -3.09 -21.37 18.87
CA ILE A 335 -2.69 -22.58 19.58
C ILE A 335 -1.16 -22.75 19.52
N ALA A 336 -0.55 -22.57 18.34
CA ALA A 336 0.90 -22.68 18.17
C ALA A 336 1.66 -21.60 18.96
N ILE A 337 1.16 -20.36 19.03
CA ILE A 337 1.70 -19.27 19.85
C ILE A 337 1.63 -19.64 21.33
N SER A 338 0.51 -20.22 21.78
CA SER A 338 0.35 -20.66 23.17
C SER A 338 1.38 -21.74 23.53
N ALA A 339 1.55 -22.76 22.67
CA ALA A 339 2.57 -23.79 22.83
C ALA A 339 4.00 -23.20 22.82
N MET A 340 4.28 -22.25 21.91
CA MET A 340 5.57 -21.56 21.87
C MET A 340 5.84 -20.79 23.17
N PHE A 341 4.82 -20.15 23.73
CA PHE A 341 4.93 -19.42 24.98
C PHE A 341 5.21 -20.36 26.17
N GLU A 342 4.60 -21.55 26.18
CA GLU A 342 4.94 -22.60 27.15
C GLU A 342 6.39 -23.07 27.01
N ALA A 343 6.86 -23.28 25.77
CA ALA A 343 8.26 -23.61 25.49
C ALA A 343 9.20 -22.51 26.03
N ARG A 344 8.82 -21.24 25.85
CA ARG A 344 9.60 -20.11 26.34
C ARG A 344 9.64 -20.06 27.87
N ARG A 345 8.50 -20.26 28.53
CA ARG A 345 8.41 -20.21 30.00
C ARG A 345 9.15 -21.34 30.68
N ALA A 346 9.26 -22.51 30.03
CA ALA A 346 9.96 -23.65 30.58
C ALA A 346 11.49 -23.63 30.30
N GLY A 347 12.07 -22.47 29.96
CA GLY A 347 13.53 -22.28 29.84
C GLY A 347 14.04 -21.92 28.45
N GLY A 348 13.16 -21.82 27.45
CA GLY A 348 13.54 -21.55 26.06
C GLY A 348 14.24 -22.74 25.40
N ASN A 349 14.70 -22.55 24.16
CA ASN A 349 15.44 -23.54 23.37
C ASN A 349 14.80 -24.95 23.34
N GLN A 350 13.48 -25.02 23.22
CA GLN A 350 12.74 -26.27 23.22
C GLN A 350 11.45 -26.17 22.39
N THR A 351 10.80 -27.31 22.20
CA THR A 351 9.57 -27.44 21.43
C THR A 351 8.39 -27.80 22.33
N ARG A 352 7.20 -27.34 21.97
CA ARG A 352 5.92 -27.81 22.51
C ARG A 352 4.95 -28.05 21.36
N ASP A 353 4.21 -29.12 21.44
CA ASP A 353 3.33 -29.61 20.39
C ASP A 353 1.90 -29.78 20.90
N ALA A 354 0.94 -29.45 20.04
CA ALA A 354 -0.47 -29.75 20.18
C ALA A 354 -0.89 -30.60 18.97
N ILE A 355 -1.22 -31.87 19.23
CA ILE A 355 -1.63 -32.84 18.20
C ILE A 355 -3.15 -32.98 18.27
N ASP A 356 -3.80 -32.82 17.11
CA ASP A 356 -5.24 -32.89 16.92
C ASP A 356 -6.03 -32.10 17.97
N PRO A 357 -5.70 -30.81 18.23
CA PRO A 357 -6.44 -30.02 19.20
C PRO A 357 -7.88 -29.83 18.73
N ALA A 358 -8.81 -29.74 19.67
CA ALA A 358 -10.19 -29.37 19.36
C ALA A 358 -10.22 -27.94 18.83
N LEU A 359 -10.64 -27.78 17.57
CA LEU A 359 -10.77 -26.47 16.92
C LEU A 359 -12.20 -25.95 17.09
N THR A 360 -12.34 -24.76 17.63
CA THR A 360 -13.61 -24.06 17.84
C THR A 360 -14.31 -23.81 16.52
N VAL A 361 -13.55 -23.53 15.45
CA VAL A 361 -14.10 -23.30 14.11
C VAL A 361 -14.72 -24.56 13.48
N LEU A 362 -14.41 -25.75 14.00
CA LEU A 362 -15.02 -27.02 13.60
C LEU A 362 -16.17 -27.45 14.52
N ALA A 363 -16.40 -26.74 15.63
CA ALA A 363 -17.47 -27.07 16.56
C ALA A 363 -18.84 -26.68 15.94
N PRO A 364 -19.89 -27.50 16.10
CA PRO A 364 -21.23 -27.10 15.72
C PRO A 364 -21.63 -25.83 16.49
N PRO A 365 -22.41 -24.91 15.88
CA PRO A 365 -22.88 -23.72 16.57
C PRO A 365 -23.61 -24.15 17.85
N ARG A 366 -23.29 -23.51 18.97
CA ARG A 366 -24.01 -23.72 20.22
C ARG A 366 -25.48 -23.36 19.99
N GLU A 367 -26.36 -24.33 20.14
CA GLU A 367 -27.80 -24.08 20.28
C GLU A 367 -27.99 -23.36 21.61
N ASP A 368 -28.12 -22.03 21.56
CA ASP A 368 -28.59 -21.20 22.68
C ASP A 368 -30.12 -20.99 22.58
#